data_AF-A0A7J9GAA5-F1
#
_entry.id   AF-A0A7J9GAA5-F1
#
_cell.length_a   1.000
_cell.length_b   1.000
_cell.length_c   1.000
_cell.angle_alpha   90.00
_cell.angle_beta   90.00
_cell.angle_gamma   90.00
#
_symmetry.space_group_name_H-M   'P 1'
#
loop_
_entity.id
_entity.type
_entity.pdbx_description
1 polymer ?
#
loop_
_entity_poly.entity_id
_entity_poly.type
_entity_poly.pdbx_seq_one_letter_code
_entity_poly.pdbx_strand_id
1 'polypeptide(L)' 'MKKISSTLWKRLETLYVTKSLANRLGLKQLLFTFCMNECEFLSDHISQFITFLNNLKNVE' A
#
# COMPACT_ATOMS: atom_id res chain seq x y z
N MET A 1 9.73 16.41 -27.04
CA MET A 1 8.49 16.44 -26.21
C MET A 1 8.11 15.12 -25.52
N LYS A 2 8.49 13.92 -26.02
CA LYS A 2 8.07 12.62 -25.43
C LYS A 2 8.51 12.33 -23.98
N LYS A 3 9.68 12.80 -23.54
CA LYS A 3 10.22 12.49 -22.19
C LYS A 3 9.39 13.11 -21.07
N ILE A 4 8.98 14.38 -21.21
CA ILE A 4 8.24 15.14 -20.17
C ILE A 4 6.92 14.44 -19.84
N SER A 5 6.19 13.96 -20.86
CA SER A 5 4.94 13.22 -20.69
C SER A 5 5.12 11.92 -19.91
N SER A 6 6.22 11.18 -20.14
CA SER A 6 6.49 9.93 -19.42
C SER A 6 6.85 10.16 -17.94
N THR A 7 7.62 11.21 -17.63
CA THR A 7 7.98 11.54 -16.24
C THR A 7 6.77 12.08 -15.47
N LEU A 8 5.94 12.90 -16.13
CA LEU A 8 4.72 13.41 -15.53
C LEU A 8 3.72 12.28 -15.22
N TRP A 9 3.57 11.34 -16.15
CA TRP A 9 2.72 10.15 -15.98
C TRP A 9 3.15 9.31 -14.78
N LYS A 10 4.44 8.96 -14.68
CA LYS A 10 4.98 8.21 -13.52
C LYS A 10 4.75 8.95 -12.20
N ARG A 11 4.87 10.28 -12.20
CA ARG A 11 4.64 11.09 -11.00
C ARG A 11 3.18 11.09 -10.57
N LEU A 12 2.25 11.18 -11.52
CA LEU A 12 0.81 11.07 -11.26
C LEU A 12 0.43 9.68 -10.79
N GLU A 13 0.97 8.63 -11.42
CA GLU A 13 0.79 7.25 -11.01
C GLU A 13 1.28 7.02 -9.58
N THR A 14 2.48 7.52 -9.24
CA THR A 14 3.02 7.44 -7.87
C THR A 14 2.11 8.16 -6.87
N LEU A 15 1.65 9.38 -7.20
CA LEU A 15 0.75 10.14 -6.33
C LEU A 15 -0.60 9.45 -6.15
N TYR A 16 -1.13 8.83 -7.21
CA TYR A 16 -2.38 8.09 -7.15
C TYR A 16 -2.24 6.83 -6.28
N VAL A 17 -1.19 6.04 -6.49
CA VAL A 17 -0.91 4.85 -5.68
C VAL A 17 -0.63 5.19 -4.23
N THR A 18 -0.02 6.35 -3.93
CA THR A 18 0.35 6.70 -2.55
C THR A 18 -0.68 7.54 -1.81
N LYS A 19 -1.55 8.30 -2.49
CA LYS A 19 -2.44 9.29 -1.83
C LYS A 19 -3.89 9.23 -2.27
N SER A 20 -4.27 8.33 -3.18
CA SER A 20 -5.67 8.23 -3.58
C SER A 20 -6.53 7.68 -2.44
N LEU A 21 -7.77 8.19 -2.38
CA LEU A 21 -8.80 7.65 -1.48
C LEU A 21 -9.04 6.15 -1.74
N ALA A 22 -8.96 5.72 -3.00
CA ALA A 22 -9.08 4.32 -3.39
C ALA A 22 -7.97 3.47 -2.77
N ASN A 23 -6.71 3.91 -2.81
CA ASN A 23 -5.61 3.20 -2.16
C ASN A 23 -5.80 3.13 -0.64
N ARG A 24 -6.24 4.23 -0.01
CA ARG A 24 -6.55 4.25 1.43
C ARG A 24 -7.65 3.27 1.81
N LEU A 25 -8.75 3.22 1.04
CA LEU A 25 -9.85 2.28 1.26
C LEU A 25 -9.39 0.82 1.08
N GLY A 26 -8.62 0.54 0.03
CA GLY A 26 -8.07 -0.79 -0.22
C GLY A 26 -7.15 -1.27 0.90
N LEU A 27 -6.25 -0.42 1.39
CA LEU A 27 -5.37 -0.77 2.52
C LEU A 27 -6.15 -1.00 3.81
N LYS A 28 -7.20 -0.22 4.08
CA LYS A 28 -8.09 -0.46 5.23
C LYS A 28 -8.82 -1.80 5.11
N GLN A 29 -9.38 -2.11 3.94
CA GLN A 29 -10.03 -3.40 3.70
C GLN A 29 -9.07 -4.57 3.87
N LEU A 30 -7.83 -4.46 3.35
CA LEU A 30 -6.80 -5.47 3.54
C LEU A 30 -6.47 -5.66 5.02
N LEU A 31 -6.33 -4.58 5.79
CA LEU A 31 -6.09 -4.66 7.23
C LEU A 31 -7.23 -5.38 7.98
N PHE A 32 -8.48 -5.04 7.67
CA PHE A 32 -9.65 -5.68 8.29
C PHE A 32 -9.82 -7.15 7.88
N THR A 33 -9.30 -7.53 6.71
CA THR A 33 -9.37 -8.90 6.18
C THR A 33 -8.09 -9.68 6.48
N PHE A 34 -7.08 -9.04 7.09
CA PHE A 34 -5.79 -9.66 7.37
C PHE A 34 -5.96 -10.69 8.49
N CYS A 35 -5.82 -11.96 8.12
CA CYS A 35 -5.89 -13.09 9.03
C CYS A 35 -4.61 -13.91 8.93
N MET A 36 -4.14 -14.40 10.08
CA MET A 36 -2.97 -15.26 10.14
C MET A 36 -3.29 -16.63 9.53
N ASN A 37 -2.46 -17.08 8.59
CA ASN A 37 -2.55 -18.45 8.10
C ASN A 37 -1.94 -19.40 9.12
N GLU A 38 -2.59 -20.54 9.35
CA GLU A 38 -2.18 -21.54 10.36
C GLU A 38 -0.76 -22.11 10.11
N CYS A 39 -0.28 -22.05 8.87
CA CYS A 39 1.05 -22.54 8.49
C CYS A 39 2.14 -21.47 8.48
N GLU A 40 1.82 -20.23 8.84
CA GLU A 40 2.74 -19.10 8.75
C GLU A 40 3.41 -18.83 10.10
N PHE A 41 4.70 -18.49 10.09
CA PHE A 41 5.39 -18.13 11.32
C PHE A 41 4.85 -16.82 11.87
N LEU A 42 4.63 -16.79 13.19
CA LEU A 42 4.14 -15.60 13.88
C LEU A 42 5.01 -14.36 13.62
N SER A 43 6.33 -14.54 13.52
CA SER A 43 7.29 -13.46 13.19
C SER A 43 7.04 -12.84 11.83
N ASP A 44 6.71 -13.66 10.83
CA ASP A 44 6.51 -13.23 9.45
C ASP A 44 5.18 -12.50 9.33
N HIS A 45 4.14 -13.04 9.98
CA HIS A 45 2.84 -12.41 10.10
C HIS A 45 2.90 -11.04 10.79
N ILE A 46 3.64 -10.92 11.90
CA ILE A 46 3.86 -9.64 12.59
C ILE A 46 4.61 -8.65 11.69
N SER A 47 5.61 -9.11 10.94
CA SER A 47 6.38 -8.27 10.02
C SER A 47 5.51 -7.74 8.87
N GLN A 48 4.64 -8.58 8.32
CA GLN A 48 3.66 -8.18 7.31
C GLN A 48 2.67 -7.16 7.87
N PHE A 49 2.15 -7.39 9.08
CA PHE A 49 1.24 -6.47 9.75
C PHE A 49 1.87 -5.08 9.97
N ILE A 50 3.10 -5.02 10.46
CA ILE A 50 3.86 -3.76 10.63
C ILE A 50 4.04 -3.05 9.29
N THR A 51 4.32 -3.79 8.22
CA THR A 51 4.46 -3.24 6.86
C THR A 51 3.15 -2.64 6.37
N PHE A 52 2.02 -3.30 6.60
CA PHE A 52 0.69 -2.76 6.27
C PHE A 52 0.37 -1.47 7.03
N LEU A 53 0.66 -1.43 8.33
CA LEU A 53 0.46 -0.23 9.14
C LEU A 53 1.32 0.95 8.66
N ASN A 54 2.57 0.70 8.30
CA ASN A 54 3.46 1.73 7.75
C ASN A 54 2.94 2.25 6.40
N ASN A 55 2.45 1.38 5.53
CA ASN A 55 1.84 1.79 4.26
C ASN A 55 0.58 2.64 4.50
N LEU A 56 -0.26 2.27 5.48
CA LEU A 56 -1.45 3.05 5.82
C LEU A 56 -1.10 4.44 6.37
N LYS A 57 -0.09 4.51 7.25
CA LYS A 57 0.40 5.77 7.83
C LYS A 57 1.01 6.71 6.79
N ASN A 58 1.62 6.19 5.74
CA ASN A 58 2.21 6.98 4.67
C ASN A 58 1.16 7.54 3.69
N VAL A 59 -0.08 7.02 3.72
CA VAL A 59 -1.20 7.38 2.83
C VAL A 59 -2.17 8.37 3.52
N GLU A 60 -2.21 8.41 4.86
CA GLU A 60 -2.91 9.44 5.64
C GLU A 60 -2.17 10.78 5.64
#